data_AF-A0A1G4KBV4-F1
#
_entry.id   AF-A0A1G4KBV4-F1
#
_cell.length_a   1.000
_cell.length_b   1.000
_cell.length_c   1.000
_cell.angle_alpha   90.00
_cell.angle_beta   90.00
_cell.angle_gamma   90.00
#
_symmetry.space_group_name_H-M   'P 1'
#
loop_
_entity.id
_entity.type
_entity.pdbx_description
1 polymer ?
#
loop_
_entity_poly.entity_id
_entity_poly.type
_entity_poly.pdbx_seq_one_letter_code
_entity_poly.pdbx_strand_id
1 'polypeptide(L)'
;MLISFKVLHTIALKIPPFKAACRPRFFCRLKPIPTSFRFVSEAMSVEQRSDSKRGGVDEEPQRKPIKIAKKTKLKKYKAKKVDPTAPLGVLQGEIDELLLEFDKTREQVTNDVTAILNDTHSQTGPIASLYHRLVPDVKVIKLTASGDALAFIQNPVETDKNQVALIPFAFPGDVVDIKVFKTHPHYVECDLLEIKEPSKSRNNELIRCQYFGKCSGCQFQPFSYEEQLQIKRATVENAYKYFAPNLMQEGLIPVVGNTVGSPLTYGYRTKLTPHFDIPRKLDKLNKRPPLGFGQKGRPTWRNTNAGGDASILDVEECVIGTSIINQGMKNERAEFDKTYKDFKRGATILLREHTKILDENESVESQLDKGSLNPENGAVSYQVSDGAAGTKLLKTCVTDSRQVVTENIDGYTFNFSAGEFFQNNNSILPLVTSYVRDNLQIPTSATTEPHYLVDAYCGSGLFSITASKGVDKVIGVEVSADSVRFAEKNALANGVKNCTFVVGKAEKIFASIDTPSDRTSVILDPPRKGCDEVFLKQLADYYPARIVYVSCNVHSQARDVAFFLKNTTRGKDYKIESLRGFDFFPQTHHVEGVCVLSRY
;
A
#
# COMPACT_ATOMS: atom_id res chain seq x y z
N MET A 1 -70.27 -10.23 8.99
CA MET A 1 -70.55 -11.48 9.74
C MET A 1 -69.19 -12.08 10.09
N LEU A 2 -68.73 -12.32 11.34
CA LEU A 2 -69.37 -12.85 12.58
C LEU A 2 -69.90 -14.28 12.34
N ILE A 3 -69.58 -15.35 13.11
CA ILE A 3 -68.93 -15.61 14.43
C ILE A 3 -67.93 -16.80 14.27
N SER A 4 -66.78 -17.03 14.95
CA SER A 4 -66.07 -16.56 16.18
C SER A 4 -66.09 -17.53 17.41
N PHE A 5 -65.18 -17.31 18.39
CA PHE A 5 -64.87 -18.07 19.66
C PHE A 5 -64.07 -19.39 19.51
N LYS A 6 -62.84 -19.51 20.06
CA LYS A 6 -62.33 -19.79 21.45
C LYS A 6 -62.41 -21.29 21.84
N VAL A 7 -61.45 -21.94 22.52
CA VAL A 7 -60.75 -21.67 23.82
C VAL A 7 -59.31 -22.30 23.74
N LEU A 8 -58.17 -21.66 24.05
CA LEU A 8 -57.60 -21.05 25.28
C LEU A 8 -56.90 -22.05 26.25
N HIS A 9 -55.56 -22.04 26.27
CA HIS A 9 -54.79 -22.23 27.51
C HIS A 9 -53.45 -21.50 27.50
N THR A 10 -52.98 -21.10 28.69
CA THR A 10 -51.81 -20.25 28.93
C THR A 10 -50.94 -20.86 30.02
N ILE A 11 -49.62 -20.73 29.92
CA ILE A 11 -48.69 -20.65 31.06
C ILE A 11 -47.46 -19.84 30.62
N ALA A 12 -46.98 -18.95 31.48
CA ALA A 12 -45.74 -18.21 31.30
C ALA A 12 -45.00 -18.10 32.64
N LEU A 13 -43.69 -18.35 32.64
CA LEU A 13 -42.80 -18.15 33.79
C LEU A 13 -41.46 -17.55 33.32
N LYS A 14 -40.64 -17.08 34.27
CA LYS A 14 -39.67 -15.98 34.08
C LYS A 14 -38.28 -16.27 34.66
N ILE A 15 -37.24 -15.74 34.00
CA ILE A 15 -35.92 -15.32 34.57
C ILE A 15 -35.00 -16.51 35.02
N PRO A 16 -33.64 -16.40 35.10
CA PRO A 16 -32.66 -15.36 34.72
C PRO A 16 -31.63 -15.79 33.63
N PRO A 17 -30.74 -14.90 33.15
CA PRO A 17 -29.66 -15.24 32.21
C PRO A 17 -28.39 -15.81 32.88
N PHE A 18 -27.68 -16.72 32.21
CA PHE A 18 -26.42 -17.31 32.67
C PHE A 18 -25.18 -16.56 32.17
N LYS A 19 -24.25 -16.22 33.08
CA LYS A 19 -22.87 -15.83 32.73
C LYS A 19 -22.01 -17.09 32.59
N ALA A 20 -21.28 -17.25 31.49
CA ALA A 20 -20.22 -18.24 31.37
C ALA A 20 -19.04 -17.68 30.55
N ALA A 21 -17.86 -17.59 31.16
CA ALA A 21 -16.64 -17.19 30.48
C ALA A 21 -15.78 -18.43 30.18
N CYS A 22 -15.31 -18.58 28.94
CA CYS A 22 -14.28 -19.55 28.60
C CYS A 22 -13.36 -19.04 27.49
N ARG A 23 -12.06 -19.32 27.63
CA ARG A 23 -11.02 -18.98 26.63
C ARG A 23 -10.71 -20.20 25.77
N PRO A 24 -10.61 -20.09 24.44
CA PRO A 24 -9.94 -21.10 23.64
C PRO A 24 -8.43 -21.11 23.94
N ARG A 25 -7.91 -22.19 24.53
CA ARG A 25 -6.51 -22.57 24.37
C ARG A 25 -6.39 -23.30 23.03
N PHE A 26 -5.47 -22.89 22.16
CA PHE A 26 -5.03 -23.73 21.04
C PHE A 26 -3.58 -24.15 21.24
N PHE A 27 -3.33 -25.46 21.10
CA PHE A 27 -2.04 -26.08 21.35
C PHE A 27 -1.24 -26.30 20.05
N CYS A 28 -0.02 -26.81 20.19
CA CYS A 28 0.97 -26.79 19.11
C CYS A 28 0.87 -27.98 18.13
N ARG A 29 1.23 -27.70 16.87
CA ARG A 29 1.93 -28.58 15.89
C ARG A 29 1.64 -30.09 15.91
N LEU A 30 1.12 -30.58 14.79
CA LEU A 30 1.44 -31.94 14.29
C LEU A 30 2.65 -31.91 13.35
N LYS A 31 3.41 -33.00 13.33
CA LYS A 31 4.42 -33.35 12.29
C LYS A 31 4.01 -34.70 11.67
N PRO A 32 4.24 -34.93 10.38
CA PRO A 32 4.06 -36.26 9.78
C PRO A 32 5.21 -37.21 10.15
N ILE A 33 4.91 -38.50 10.12
CA ILE A 33 5.85 -39.62 10.31
C ILE A 33 6.22 -40.18 8.91
N PRO A 34 7.50 -40.43 8.60
CA PRO A 34 7.89 -41.24 7.44
C PRO A 34 7.97 -42.72 7.81
N THR A 35 7.22 -43.58 7.12
CA THR A 35 7.38 -45.04 7.18
C THR A 35 8.56 -45.51 6.33
N SER A 36 9.20 -46.59 6.77
CA SER A 36 10.37 -47.18 6.11
C SER A 36 10.02 -48.22 5.06
N PHE A 37 10.83 -48.31 4.01
CA PHE A 37 11.07 -49.56 3.30
C PHE A 37 12.58 -49.72 3.04
N ARG A 38 13.08 -50.95 3.17
CA ARG A 38 14.45 -51.33 2.83
C ARG A 38 14.47 -51.92 1.43
N PHE A 39 15.60 -51.73 0.74
CA PHE A 39 16.13 -52.75 -0.17
C PHE A 39 17.59 -53.01 0.18
N VAL A 40 18.06 -54.22 -0.15
CA VAL A 40 19.40 -54.72 0.16
C VAL A 40 20.04 -55.17 -1.15
N SER A 41 21.32 -54.86 -1.33
CA SER A 41 22.19 -55.54 -2.28
C SER A 41 23.60 -55.61 -1.68
N GLU A 42 24.15 -56.81 -1.61
CA GLU A 42 25.50 -57.06 -1.10
C GLU A 42 26.56 -56.78 -2.16
N ALA A 43 27.78 -56.44 -1.73
CA ALA A 43 28.98 -56.61 -2.51
C ALA A 43 30.13 -56.94 -1.55
N MET A 44 30.81 -58.06 -1.79
CA MET A 44 31.92 -58.53 -0.95
C MET A 44 33.27 -58.03 -1.47
N SER A 45 34.18 -57.71 -0.57
CA SER A 45 35.61 -57.90 -0.79
C SER A 45 36.27 -58.32 0.53
N VAL A 46 37.37 -59.08 0.42
CA VAL A 46 38.02 -59.80 1.53
C VAL A 46 39.41 -59.20 1.76
N GLU A 47 40.08 -59.66 2.82
CA GLU A 47 41.52 -59.54 3.13
C GLU A 47 41.94 -58.33 3.99
N GLN A 48 42.87 -58.47 4.93
CA GLN A 48 43.43 -59.67 5.58
C GLN A 48 43.85 -59.29 7.04
N ARG A 49 44.10 -60.27 7.92
CA ARG A 49 44.67 -60.03 9.26
C ARG A 49 46.19 -60.17 9.25
N SER A 50 46.87 -59.38 10.07
CA SER A 50 48.13 -59.79 10.70
C SER A 50 48.22 -59.25 12.13
N ASP A 51 48.57 -60.14 13.07
CA ASP A 51 48.85 -59.83 14.47
C ASP A 51 50.36 -59.69 14.67
N SER A 52 50.80 -58.72 15.47
CA SER A 52 52.09 -58.79 16.16
C SER A 52 52.04 -58.08 17.52
N LYS A 53 52.65 -58.72 18.53
CA LYS A 53 52.68 -58.24 19.93
C LYS A 53 54.09 -57.79 20.31
N ARG A 54 54.16 -57.10 21.46
CA ARG A 54 55.33 -56.47 22.14
C ARG A 54 55.58 -55.04 21.66
N GLY A 55 55.91 -54.09 22.54
CA GLY A 55 55.99 -54.16 24.00
C GLY A 55 56.98 -53.14 24.56
N GLY A 56 56.57 -52.40 25.59
CA GLY A 56 57.36 -51.33 26.22
C GLY A 56 56.45 -50.42 27.04
N VAL A 57 56.98 -49.84 28.12
CA VAL A 57 56.27 -48.87 28.98
C VAL A 57 57.07 -47.58 28.96
N ASP A 58 56.43 -46.50 28.53
CA ASP A 58 56.86 -45.11 28.73
C ASP A 58 55.60 -44.24 28.87
N GLU A 59 55.59 -43.33 29.85
CA GLU A 59 54.43 -42.46 30.11
C GLU A 59 54.50 -41.17 29.26
N GLU A 60 53.95 -41.21 28.03
CA GLU A 60 53.70 -39.96 27.30
C GLU A 60 52.57 -39.14 27.96
N PRO A 61 52.75 -37.82 28.15
CA PRO A 61 51.73 -36.96 28.76
C PRO A 61 50.52 -36.81 27.83
N GLN A 62 49.33 -37.12 28.34
CA GLN A 62 48.08 -37.12 27.57
C GLN A 62 47.84 -35.80 26.83
N ARG A 63 48.09 -35.81 25.51
CA ARG A 63 47.74 -34.70 24.61
C ARG A 63 46.22 -34.56 24.57
N LYS A 64 45.68 -33.62 25.34
CA LYS A 64 44.26 -33.24 25.30
C LYS A 64 43.84 -33.03 23.85
N PRO A 65 42.71 -33.60 23.38
CA PRO A 65 42.32 -33.49 21.98
C PRO A 65 42.24 -32.03 21.57
N ILE A 66 43.02 -31.64 20.55
CA ILE A 66 42.91 -30.31 19.94
C ILE A 66 41.50 -30.23 19.39
N LYS A 67 40.65 -29.42 20.05
CA LYS A 67 39.29 -29.15 19.59
C LYS A 67 39.40 -28.44 18.25
N ILE A 68 39.29 -29.20 17.16
CA ILE A 68 39.21 -28.67 15.79
C ILE A 68 38.13 -27.59 15.82
N ALA A 69 38.54 -26.33 15.66
CA ALA A 69 37.64 -25.19 15.78
C ALA A 69 36.52 -25.38 14.75
N LYS A 70 35.27 -25.51 15.22
CA LYS A 70 34.10 -25.63 14.34
C LYS A 70 34.07 -24.38 13.47
N LYS A 71 34.49 -24.50 12.20
CA LYS A 71 34.59 -23.37 11.25
C LYS A 71 33.34 -22.50 11.37
N THR A 72 33.51 -21.26 11.84
CA THR A 72 32.43 -20.32 12.06
C THR A 72 31.65 -20.18 10.76
N LYS A 73 30.36 -20.56 10.76
CA LYS A 73 29.54 -20.48 9.56
C LYS A 73 29.27 -19.01 9.25
N LEU A 74 30.05 -18.45 8.34
CA LEU A 74 29.89 -17.09 7.85
C LEU A 74 28.44 -16.90 7.35
N LYS A 75 27.81 -15.82 7.80
CA LYS A 75 26.52 -15.36 7.27
C LYS A 75 26.77 -14.94 5.83
N LYS A 76 25.92 -15.38 4.90
CA LYS A 76 25.91 -14.86 3.53
C LYS A 76 24.76 -13.89 3.38
N TYR A 77 24.96 -12.78 2.67
CA TYR A 77 23.84 -11.98 2.20
C TYR A 77 22.96 -12.86 1.30
N LYS A 78 21.64 -12.89 1.57
CA LYS A 78 20.68 -13.61 0.75
C LYS A 78 19.81 -12.60 0.02
N ALA A 79 20.17 -12.33 -1.25
CA ALA A 79 19.33 -11.57 -2.14
C ALA A 79 17.91 -12.17 -2.17
N LYS A 80 16.91 -11.34 -1.92
CA LYS A 80 15.50 -11.71 -2.04
C LYS A 80 15.09 -11.44 -3.49
N LYS A 81 14.39 -12.37 -4.16
CA LYS A 81 13.77 -12.06 -5.45
C LYS A 81 12.77 -10.92 -5.22
N VAL A 82 13.01 -9.79 -5.91
CA VAL A 82 12.16 -8.60 -5.84
C VAL A 82 11.20 -8.64 -7.04
N ASP A 83 9.99 -8.13 -6.84
CA ASP A 83 9.07 -7.82 -7.93
C ASP A 83 9.55 -6.50 -8.58
N PRO A 84 9.84 -6.46 -9.90
CA PRO A 84 10.33 -5.24 -10.54
C PRO A 84 9.42 -4.02 -10.31
N THR A 85 8.11 -4.24 -10.21
CA THR A 85 7.08 -3.19 -10.06
C THR A 85 6.70 -2.88 -8.61
N ALA A 86 7.38 -3.50 -7.64
CA ALA A 86 7.32 -3.10 -6.24
C ALA A 86 8.40 -2.04 -5.93
N PRO A 87 8.28 -1.24 -4.84
CA PRO A 87 9.17 -0.09 -4.61
C PRO A 87 10.68 -0.38 -4.61
N LEU A 88 11.11 -1.56 -4.14
CA LEU A 88 12.52 -1.98 -4.17
C LEU A 88 13.02 -2.41 -5.57
N GLY A 89 12.11 -2.77 -6.48
CA GLY A 89 12.40 -3.04 -7.89
C GLY A 89 12.51 -1.73 -8.69
N VAL A 90 11.56 -0.82 -8.47
CA VAL A 90 11.58 0.55 -9.03
C VAL A 90 12.87 1.27 -8.66
N LEU A 91 13.23 1.27 -7.36
CA LEU A 91 14.48 1.86 -6.86
C LEU A 91 15.74 1.30 -7.54
N GLN A 92 15.75 0.03 -7.97
CA GLN A 92 16.89 -0.53 -8.70
C GLN A 92 17.01 0.05 -10.11
N GLY A 93 15.90 0.26 -10.83
CA GLY A 93 15.90 0.96 -12.11
C GLY A 93 16.30 2.43 -12.00
N GLU A 94 15.85 3.11 -10.94
CA GLU A 94 16.23 4.51 -10.66
C GLU A 94 17.72 4.65 -10.30
N ILE A 95 18.30 3.66 -9.61
CA ILE A 95 19.74 3.56 -9.38
C ILE A 95 20.50 3.30 -10.70
N ASP A 96 20.03 2.36 -11.53
CA ASP A 96 20.68 2.05 -12.81
C ASP A 96 20.67 3.25 -13.76
N GLU A 97 19.59 4.03 -13.78
CA GLU A 97 19.50 5.27 -14.53
C GLU A 97 20.43 6.36 -13.97
N LEU A 98 20.49 6.55 -12.65
CA LEU A 98 21.41 7.50 -12.02
C LEU A 98 22.89 7.14 -12.28
N LEU A 99 23.21 5.85 -12.37
CA LEU A 99 24.54 5.38 -12.78
C LEU A 99 24.83 5.74 -14.24
N LEU A 100 23.87 5.49 -15.15
CA LEU A 100 23.99 5.83 -16.57
C LEU A 100 24.12 7.35 -16.81
N GLU A 101 23.38 8.18 -16.07
CA GLU A 101 23.43 9.65 -16.14
C GLU A 101 24.79 10.24 -15.72
N PHE A 102 25.64 9.48 -15.02
CA PHE A 102 26.93 9.92 -14.47
C PHE A 102 28.12 9.07 -14.93
N ASP A 103 27.94 8.30 -16.01
CA ASP A 103 28.90 7.36 -16.60
C ASP A 103 29.52 6.41 -15.55
N LYS A 104 28.65 5.62 -14.89
CA LYS A 104 29.02 4.67 -13.83
C LYS A 104 28.42 3.29 -14.03
N THR A 105 29.06 2.30 -13.42
CA THR A 105 28.59 0.89 -13.42
C THR A 105 28.19 0.43 -12.02
N ARG A 106 27.46 -0.69 -11.92
CA ARG A 106 27.07 -1.28 -10.62
C ARG A 106 28.27 -1.70 -9.79
N GLU A 107 29.36 -2.12 -10.41
CA GLU A 107 30.60 -2.55 -9.76
C GLU A 107 31.24 -1.40 -8.98
N GLN A 108 31.19 -0.18 -9.53
CA GLN A 108 31.68 1.06 -8.91
C GLN A 108 30.83 1.55 -7.72
N VAL A 109 29.65 0.97 -7.48
CA VAL A 109 28.81 1.23 -6.29
C VAL A 109 28.52 -0.03 -5.47
N THR A 110 29.23 -1.12 -5.73
CA THR A 110 29.02 -2.39 -5.03
C THR A 110 29.71 -2.41 -3.66
N ASN A 111 28.96 -2.75 -2.61
CA ASN A 111 29.42 -2.82 -1.23
C ASN A 111 29.63 -4.27 -0.76
N ASP A 112 30.70 -4.57 -0.02
CA ASP A 112 30.84 -5.88 0.65
C ASP A 112 29.95 -5.99 1.91
N VAL A 113 28.67 -6.25 1.67
CA VAL A 113 27.69 -6.59 2.72
C VAL A 113 28.06 -7.90 3.44
N THR A 114 28.89 -8.77 2.86
CA THR A 114 29.33 -10.01 3.51
C THR A 114 30.37 -9.74 4.60
N ALA A 115 31.31 -8.80 4.40
CA ALA A 115 32.19 -8.33 5.46
C ALA A 115 31.38 -7.73 6.62
N ILE A 116 30.47 -6.79 6.35
CA ILE A 116 29.63 -6.12 7.35
C ILE A 116 28.78 -7.13 8.15
N LEU A 117 28.22 -8.15 7.48
CA LEU A 117 27.42 -9.19 8.14
C LEU A 117 28.24 -10.13 9.04
N ASN A 118 29.55 -10.27 8.80
CA ASN A 118 30.43 -11.18 9.53
C ASN A 118 31.38 -10.49 10.52
N ASP A 119 31.32 -9.15 10.59
CA ASP A 119 32.00 -8.38 11.62
C ASP A 119 31.60 -8.85 13.04
N THR A 120 32.56 -8.69 13.96
CA THR A 120 32.49 -8.87 15.41
C THR A 120 31.15 -8.43 16.01
N HIS A 121 30.64 -7.26 15.60
CA HIS A 121 29.26 -6.85 15.85
C HIS A 121 28.72 -6.08 14.63
N SER A 122 27.63 -6.56 14.02
CA SER A 122 27.10 -6.07 12.72
C SER A 122 26.39 -4.70 12.78
N GLN A 123 26.79 -3.85 13.72
CA GLN A 123 26.33 -2.47 13.94
C GLN A 123 27.42 -1.56 14.55
N THR A 124 28.41 -2.13 15.25
CA THR A 124 29.43 -1.36 15.99
C THR A 124 30.83 -2.01 15.99
N GLY A 125 31.04 -3.07 15.21
CA GLY A 125 32.38 -3.61 14.97
C GLY A 125 33.19 -2.69 14.05
N PRO A 126 34.50 -2.93 13.88
CA PRO A 126 35.38 -2.03 13.12
C PRO A 126 34.94 -1.82 11.66
N ILE A 127 34.36 -2.83 11.00
CA ILE A 127 33.89 -2.72 9.62
C ILE A 127 32.53 -2.03 9.59
N ALA A 128 31.59 -2.47 10.46
CA ALA A 128 30.26 -1.87 10.54
C ALA A 128 30.30 -0.37 10.85
N SER A 129 31.21 0.07 11.71
CA SER A 129 31.39 1.49 12.07
C SER A 129 31.99 2.35 10.94
N LEU A 130 32.78 1.77 10.02
CA LEU A 130 33.24 2.49 8.81
C LEU A 130 32.08 2.73 7.83
N TYR A 131 31.17 1.76 7.70
CA TYR A 131 29.99 1.92 6.85
C TYR A 131 28.94 2.83 7.50
N HIS A 132 28.63 2.67 8.79
CA HIS A 132 27.60 3.42 9.51
C HIS A 132 28.12 4.76 10.07
N ARG A 133 28.56 5.63 9.16
CA ARG A 133 29.25 6.91 9.45
C ARG A 133 28.37 8.14 9.24
N LEU A 134 28.84 9.28 9.73
CA LEU A 134 28.41 10.61 9.27
C LEU A 134 29.08 10.93 7.92
N VAL A 135 28.37 11.61 7.04
CA VAL A 135 28.91 12.17 5.79
C VAL A 135 28.36 13.60 5.66
N PRO A 136 29.22 14.63 5.74
CA PRO A 136 28.80 16.01 5.57
C PRO A 136 28.70 16.41 4.09
N ASP A 137 28.08 17.57 3.84
CA ASP A 137 28.13 18.29 2.55
C ASP A 137 27.70 17.46 1.32
N VAL A 138 26.79 16.51 1.50
CA VAL A 138 26.32 15.62 0.44
C VAL A 138 25.35 16.37 -0.47
N LYS A 139 25.76 16.60 -1.72
CA LYS A 139 24.91 17.20 -2.76
C LYS A 139 23.89 16.21 -3.28
N VAL A 140 22.62 16.57 -3.19
CA VAL A 140 21.48 15.74 -3.63
C VAL A 140 21.22 15.89 -5.12
N ILE A 141 21.05 14.76 -5.81
CA ILE A 141 21.02 14.71 -7.27
C ILE A 141 19.60 14.51 -7.80
N LYS A 142 18.89 13.49 -7.30
CA LYS A 142 17.65 13.00 -7.93
C LYS A 142 16.58 12.65 -6.89
N LEU A 143 15.31 12.68 -7.29
CA LEU A 143 14.17 12.25 -6.48
C LEU A 143 13.61 10.94 -7.03
N THR A 144 13.32 9.99 -6.16
CA THR A 144 12.69 8.70 -6.50
C THR A 144 11.16 8.80 -6.54
N ALA A 145 10.53 7.87 -7.23
CA ALA A 145 9.10 7.61 -7.20
C ALA A 145 8.55 7.34 -5.78
N SER A 146 9.40 6.99 -4.80
CA SER A 146 9.02 6.86 -3.38
C SER A 146 9.13 8.15 -2.56
N GLY A 147 9.52 9.27 -3.19
CA GLY A 147 9.71 10.57 -2.54
C GLY A 147 10.95 10.66 -1.64
N ASP A 148 11.94 9.79 -1.86
CA ASP A 148 13.27 9.87 -1.23
C ASP A 148 14.31 10.35 -2.25
N ALA A 149 15.35 11.04 -1.79
CA ALA A 149 16.42 11.52 -2.63
C ALA A 149 17.52 10.46 -2.87
N LEU A 150 18.21 10.60 -4.01
CA LEU A 150 19.45 9.91 -4.33
C LEU A 150 20.63 10.90 -4.42
N ALA A 151 21.78 10.47 -3.90
CA ALA A 151 23.06 11.16 -4.02
C ALA A 151 24.20 10.14 -4.17
N PHE A 152 25.37 10.56 -4.70
CA PHE A 152 26.60 9.79 -4.59
C PHE A 152 27.39 10.22 -3.35
N ILE A 153 27.96 9.23 -2.64
CA ILE A 153 28.92 9.45 -1.56
C ILE A 153 30.16 8.57 -1.76
N GLN A 154 31.31 9.02 -1.28
CA GLN A 154 32.57 8.25 -1.31
C GLN A 154 32.43 6.93 -0.51
N ASN A 155 32.84 5.78 -1.08
CA ASN A 155 32.89 4.51 -0.35
C ASN A 155 33.99 4.57 0.74
N PRO A 156 33.70 4.12 1.99
CA PRO A 156 34.60 4.31 3.14
C PRO A 156 35.77 3.32 3.23
N VAL A 157 35.82 2.32 2.35
CA VAL A 157 36.86 1.27 2.35
C VAL A 157 37.55 1.18 0.98
N GLU A 158 36.76 1.17 -0.09
CA GLU A 158 37.25 1.11 -1.47
C GLU A 158 37.21 2.54 -2.04
N THR A 159 38.29 3.31 -1.86
CA THR A 159 38.30 4.76 -2.14
C THR A 159 38.23 5.11 -3.64
N ASP A 160 38.35 4.13 -4.52
CA ASP A 160 38.05 4.19 -5.95
C ASP A 160 36.54 4.13 -6.27
N LYS A 161 35.71 3.69 -5.31
CA LYS A 161 34.27 3.46 -5.48
C LYS A 161 33.39 4.51 -4.81
N ASN A 162 32.14 4.53 -5.23
CA ASN A 162 31.07 5.33 -4.65
C ASN A 162 30.08 4.44 -3.88
N GLN A 163 29.10 5.05 -3.24
CA GLN A 163 27.87 4.42 -2.78
C GLN A 163 26.70 5.33 -3.20
N VAL A 164 25.56 4.76 -3.60
CA VAL A 164 24.33 5.55 -3.77
C VAL A 164 23.65 5.69 -2.41
N ALA A 165 23.47 6.93 -1.94
CA ALA A 165 22.78 7.24 -0.70
C ALA A 165 21.29 7.50 -0.96
N LEU A 166 20.42 6.75 -0.27
CA LEU A 166 18.97 6.98 -0.24
C LEU A 166 18.62 7.84 1.00
N ILE A 167 18.18 9.08 0.77
CA ILE A 167 18.06 10.12 1.78
C ILE A 167 16.59 10.60 1.89
N PRO A 168 15.84 10.23 2.94
CA PRO A 168 14.48 10.71 3.13
C PRO A 168 14.40 12.20 3.45
N PHE A 169 13.36 12.85 2.92
CA PHE A 169 13.05 14.28 3.10
C PHE A 169 14.09 15.28 2.55
N ALA A 170 15.10 14.81 1.82
CA ALA A 170 16.00 15.64 1.01
C ALA A 170 15.54 15.67 -0.45
N PHE A 171 15.92 16.71 -1.21
CA PHE A 171 15.42 16.99 -2.56
C PHE A 171 16.56 17.42 -3.51
N PRO A 172 16.41 17.20 -4.85
CA PRO A 172 17.40 17.60 -5.84
C PRO A 172 17.90 19.04 -5.68
N GLY A 173 19.22 19.19 -5.55
CA GLY A 173 19.87 20.49 -5.34
C GLY A 173 20.01 20.95 -3.89
N ASP A 174 19.53 20.20 -2.88
CA ASP A 174 19.96 20.41 -1.49
C ASP A 174 21.45 20.02 -1.33
N VAL A 175 22.15 20.64 -0.37
CA VAL A 175 23.40 20.14 0.22
C VAL A 175 23.14 19.80 1.69
N VAL A 176 23.42 18.55 2.09
CA VAL A 176 22.94 17.99 3.37
C VAL A 176 24.00 17.21 4.14
N ASP A 177 23.93 17.27 5.46
CA ASP A 177 24.64 16.34 6.34
C ASP A 177 23.76 15.12 6.59
N ILE A 178 24.34 13.93 6.41
CA ILE A 178 23.62 12.66 6.55
C ILE A 178 24.36 11.66 7.45
N LYS A 179 23.60 10.72 7.99
CA LYS A 179 24.13 9.54 8.67
C LYS A 179 23.75 8.27 7.92
N VAL A 180 24.74 7.53 7.44
CA VAL A 180 24.52 6.16 6.95
C VAL A 180 24.21 5.28 8.16
N PHE A 181 23.09 4.55 8.14
CA PHE A 181 22.72 3.62 9.22
C PHE A 181 22.59 2.16 8.77
N LYS A 182 22.61 1.89 7.46
CA LYS A 182 22.42 0.55 6.89
C LYS A 182 22.91 0.47 5.45
N THR A 183 23.67 -0.59 5.13
CA THR A 183 24.25 -0.82 3.80
C THR A 183 23.60 -2.01 3.08
N HIS A 184 23.35 -1.84 1.78
CA HIS A 184 22.87 -2.86 0.83
C HIS A 184 23.89 -3.06 -0.30
N PRO A 185 23.72 -4.08 -1.18
CA PRO A 185 24.72 -4.38 -2.21
C PRO A 185 25.09 -3.22 -3.15
N HIS A 186 24.15 -2.33 -3.49
CA HIS A 186 24.38 -1.22 -4.44
C HIS A 186 23.99 0.18 -3.91
N TYR A 187 23.48 0.27 -2.68
CA TYR A 187 23.03 1.54 -2.07
C TYR A 187 23.10 1.49 -0.53
N VAL A 188 22.93 2.63 0.11
CA VAL A 188 22.84 2.77 1.58
C VAL A 188 21.57 3.52 1.98
N GLU A 189 21.00 3.21 3.14
CA GLU A 189 19.91 3.98 3.75
C GLU A 189 20.50 4.99 4.75
N CYS A 190 20.03 6.24 4.66
CA CYS A 190 20.57 7.37 5.41
C CYS A 190 19.50 8.12 6.20
N ASP A 191 19.91 8.76 7.29
CA ASP A 191 19.14 9.75 8.03
C ASP A 191 19.58 11.16 7.63
N LEU A 192 18.63 12.06 7.34
CA LEU A 192 18.89 13.47 7.07
C LEU A 192 19.09 14.24 8.38
N LEU A 193 20.31 14.73 8.63
CA LEU A 193 20.67 15.37 9.90
C LEU A 193 20.52 16.90 9.87
N GLU A 194 21.01 17.54 8.81
CA GLU A 194 21.02 18.99 8.60
C GLU A 194 20.93 19.30 7.11
N ILE A 195 20.43 20.49 6.75
CA ILE A 195 20.45 21.03 5.40
C ILE A 195 21.34 22.27 5.44
N LYS A 196 22.50 22.23 4.78
CA LYS A 196 23.43 23.37 4.69
C LYS A 196 22.93 24.40 3.68
N GLU A 197 22.57 23.91 2.48
CA GLU A 197 22.04 24.72 1.40
C GLU A 197 20.71 24.10 0.94
N PRO A 198 19.58 24.84 1.02
CA PRO A 198 18.29 24.36 0.55
C PRO A 198 18.19 24.46 -0.98
N SER A 199 17.52 23.48 -1.62
CA SER A 199 17.20 23.56 -3.04
C SER A 199 16.25 24.73 -3.35
N LYS A 200 16.23 25.19 -4.61
CA LYS A 200 15.30 26.24 -5.08
C LYS A 200 13.82 25.89 -4.94
N SER A 201 13.49 24.60 -4.85
CA SER A 201 12.13 24.07 -4.72
C SER A 201 11.70 23.80 -3.28
N ARG A 202 12.65 23.77 -2.34
CA ARG A 202 12.37 23.59 -0.91
C ARG A 202 11.84 24.89 -0.31
N ASN A 203 10.54 24.98 -0.03
CA ASN A 203 9.98 25.96 0.90
C ASN A 203 9.46 25.29 2.18
N ASN A 204 10.24 25.37 3.25
CA ASN A 204 9.87 24.80 4.55
C ASN A 204 8.68 25.52 5.24
N GLU A 205 8.29 26.72 4.81
CA GLU A 205 7.12 27.46 5.34
C GLU A 205 5.78 26.83 4.94
N LEU A 206 5.78 26.04 3.85
CA LEU A 206 4.59 25.31 3.38
C LEU A 206 4.23 24.13 4.30
N ILE A 207 5.13 23.71 5.19
CA ILE A 207 4.99 22.52 6.03
C ILE A 207 3.96 22.74 7.15
N ARG A 208 2.74 22.21 6.96
CA ARG A 208 1.65 22.33 7.96
C ARG A 208 1.74 21.30 9.10
N CYS A 209 2.51 20.23 8.95
CA CYS A 209 2.56 19.14 9.92
C CYS A 209 3.80 19.22 10.84
N GLN A 210 3.60 19.20 12.17
CA GLN A 210 4.70 19.16 13.15
C GLN A 210 5.57 17.89 13.03
N TYR A 211 5.00 16.75 12.64
CA TYR A 211 5.74 15.49 12.47
C TYR A 211 6.30 15.28 11.05
N PHE A 212 6.03 16.16 10.08
CA PHE A 212 6.69 16.08 8.78
C PHE A 212 8.21 16.16 8.97
N GLY A 213 8.97 15.39 8.19
CA GLY A 213 10.41 15.22 8.41
C GLY A 213 10.77 14.14 9.43
N LYS A 214 9.81 13.52 10.13
CA LYS A 214 9.97 12.24 10.86
C LYS A 214 8.94 11.19 10.41
N CYS A 215 7.68 11.57 10.27
CA CYS A 215 6.56 10.66 9.95
C CYS A 215 6.64 10.15 8.50
N SER A 216 6.44 8.84 8.29
CA SER A 216 6.50 8.23 6.96
C SER A 216 5.31 8.54 6.04
N GLY A 217 4.30 9.28 6.53
CA GLY A 217 3.04 9.52 5.80
C GLY A 217 3.18 10.47 4.61
N CYS A 218 3.76 11.64 4.81
CA CYS A 218 3.93 12.68 3.78
C CYS A 218 5.40 12.83 3.39
N GLN A 219 5.65 13.21 2.13
CA GLN A 219 6.99 13.44 1.57
C GLN A 219 7.15 14.86 1.00
N PHE A 220 6.07 15.48 0.53
CA PHE A 220 6.11 16.65 -0.36
C PHE A 220 5.62 17.98 0.25
N GLN A 221 5.37 18.05 1.56
CA GLN A 221 4.90 19.30 2.19
C GLN A 221 5.78 20.56 1.97
N PRO A 222 7.11 20.47 1.70
CA PRO A 222 7.92 21.64 1.35
C PRO A 222 7.80 22.11 -0.11
N PHE A 223 7.10 21.38 -0.97
CA PHE A 223 6.92 21.75 -2.38
C PHE A 223 5.59 22.51 -2.59
N SER A 224 5.62 23.46 -3.53
CA SER A 224 4.39 24.08 -4.06
C SER A 224 3.46 23.01 -4.66
N TYR A 225 2.14 23.20 -4.60
CA TYR A 225 1.24 22.13 -5.04
C TYR A 225 1.37 21.79 -6.53
N GLU A 226 1.61 22.80 -7.38
CA GLU A 226 1.92 22.61 -8.80
C GLU A 226 3.16 21.72 -9.00
N GLU A 227 4.22 21.95 -8.23
CA GLU A 227 5.43 21.13 -8.30
C GLU A 227 5.18 19.67 -7.84
N GLN A 228 4.27 19.45 -6.88
CA GLN A 228 3.82 18.08 -6.54
C GLN A 228 3.14 17.40 -7.72
N LEU A 229 2.33 18.13 -8.50
CA LEU A 229 1.68 17.61 -9.71
C LEU A 229 2.70 17.32 -10.83
N GLN A 230 3.72 18.17 -11.02
CA GLN A 230 4.78 17.92 -12.00
C GLN A 230 5.67 16.72 -11.61
N ILE A 231 6.03 16.56 -10.33
CA ILE A 231 6.76 15.38 -9.83
C ILE A 231 5.93 14.10 -10.05
N LYS A 232 4.61 14.15 -9.81
CA LYS A 232 3.70 13.02 -10.04
C LYS A 232 3.55 12.70 -11.54
N ARG A 233 3.52 13.70 -12.42
CA ARG A 233 3.56 13.53 -13.87
C ARG A 233 4.83 12.82 -14.32
N ALA A 234 6.00 13.32 -13.89
CA ALA A 234 7.29 12.69 -14.17
C ALA A 234 7.37 11.24 -13.64
N THR A 235 6.67 10.93 -12.54
CA THR A 235 6.56 9.56 -12.02
C THR A 235 5.78 8.63 -12.95
N VAL A 236 4.73 9.12 -13.63
CA VAL A 236 4.00 8.37 -14.69
C VAL A 236 4.91 8.19 -15.92
N GLU A 237 5.57 9.25 -16.37
CA GLU A 237 6.49 9.23 -17.53
C GLU A 237 7.63 8.22 -17.31
N ASN A 238 8.29 8.27 -16.15
CA ASN A 238 9.35 7.34 -15.76
C ASN A 238 8.85 5.89 -15.60
N ALA A 239 7.61 5.67 -15.15
CA ALA A 239 7.05 4.33 -15.08
C ALA A 239 6.99 3.66 -16.47
N TYR A 240 6.55 4.39 -17.51
CA TYR A 240 6.55 3.87 -18.88
C TYR A 240 7.96 3.81 -19.48
N LYS A 241 8.86 4.73 -19.12
CA LYS A 241 10.29 4.67 -19.48
C LYS A 241 10.96 3.37 -19.02
N TYR A 242 10.76 2.96 -17.77
CA TYR A 242 11.43 1.78 -17.19
C TYR A 242 10.71 0.46 -17.49
N PHE A 243 9.37 0.44 -17.47
CA PHE A 243 8.57 -0.80 -17.53
C PHE A 243 7.87 -1.02 -18.88
N ALA A 244 7.92 -0.06 -19.80
CA ALA A 244 7.45 -0.18 -21.19
C ALA A 244 8.47 0.36 -22.23
N PRO A 245 9.79 0.07 -22.12
CA PRO A 245 10.83 0.72 -22.93
C PRO A 245 10.69 0.41 -24.43
N ASN A 246 10.13 -0.73 -24.81
CA ASN A 246 9.82 -1.07 -26.20
C ASN A 246 8.69 -0.19 -26.77
N LEU A 247 7.62 0.07 -25.99
CA LEU A 247 6.57 1.00 -26.42
C LEU A 247 7.10 2.42 -26.59
N MET A 248 8.05 2.84 -25.73
CA MET A 248 8.73 4.13 -25.84
C MET A 248 9.60 4.21 -27.10
N GLN A 249 10.38 3.17 -27.40
CA GLN A 249 11.24 3.09 -28.60
C GLN A 249 10.42 3.09 -29.91
N GLU A 250 9.23 2.49 -29.90
CA GLU A 250 8.32 2.46 -31.05
C GLU A 250 7.42 3.71 -31.16
N GLY A 251 7.50 4.66 -30.22
CA GLY A 251 6.66 5.86 -30.22
C GLY A 251 5.17 5.60 -29.91
N LEU A 252 4.85 4.46 -29.28
CA LEU A 252 3.47 4.03 -28.98
C LEU A 252 2.90 4.64 -27.68
N ILE A 253 3.71 5.38 -26.94
CA ILE A 253 3.29 6.11 -25.73
C ILE A 253 2.99 7.57 -26.11
N PRO A 254 1.75 8.06 -25.95
CA PRO A 254 1.43 9.47 -26.17
C PRO A 254 2.07 10.34 -25.08
N VAL A 255 2.18 11.64 -25.34
CA VAL A 255 2.63 12.62 -24.33
C VAL A 255 1.73 12.51 -23.09
N VAL A 256 2.35 12.26 -21.93
CA VAL A 256 1.63 12.15 -20.66
C VAL A 256 1.00 13.50 -20.32
N GLY A 257 -0.31 13.47 -20.06
CA GLY A 257 -1.06 14.67 -19.68
C GLY A 257 -0.73 15.14 -18.27
N ASN A 258 -0.96 16.43 -18.01
CA ASN A 258 -0.82 17.03 -16.68
C ASN A 258 -1.58 16.22 -15.62
N THR A 259 -0.97 16.02 -14.45
CA THR A 259 -1.61 15.36 -13.31
C THR A 259 -2.80 16.17 -12.84
N VAL A 260 -3.96 15.54 -12.74
CA VAL A 260 -5.18 16.17 -12.22
C VAL A 260 -5.08 16.26 -10.70
N GLY A 261 -5.09 17.49 -10.17
CA GLY A 261 -5.01 17.75 -8.74
C GLY A 261 -6.28 17.43 -7.97
N SER A 262 -6.12 17.16 -6.68
CA SER A 262 -7.21 17.05 -5.70
C SER A 262 -7.77 18.44 -5.37
N PRO A 263 -9.10 18.63 -5.30
CA PRO A 263 -9.70 19.87 -4.80
C PRO A 263 -9.29 20.20 -3.36
N LEU A 264 -8.99 19.20 -2.54
CA LEU A 264 -8.45 19.37 -1.19
C LEU A 264 -7.02 18.81 -1.08
N THR A 265 -6.06 19.67 -0.71
CA THR A 265 -4.63 19.32 -0.55
C THR A 265 -4.24 18.95 0.88
N TYR A 266 -5.15 19.19 1.84
CA TYR A 266 -5.11 18.86 3.26
C TYR A 266 -6.54 18.50 3.70
N GLY A 267 -6.72 17.87 4.86
CA GLY A 267 -8.05 17.55 5.39
C GLY A 267 -8.89 16.57 4.57
N TYR A 268 -8.32 15.89 3.57
CA TYR A 268 -9.05 15.10 2.56
C TYR A 268 -9.28 13.62 2.94
N ARG A 269 -8.54 13.11 3.93
CA ARG A 269 -8.33 11.66 4.09
C ARG A 269 -9.35 11.00 5.01
N THR A 270 -10.29 10.25 4.45
CA THR A 270 -11.41 9.61 5.15
C THR A 270 -11.07 8.30 5.88
N LYS A 271 -9.79 7.87 5.88
CA LYS A 271 -9.33 6.68 6.63
C LYS A 271 -7.89 6.83 7.14
N LEU A 272 -7.74 6.67 8.44
CA LEU A 272 -6.46 6.53 9.14
C LEU A 272 -6.42 5.22 9.94
N THR A 273 -5.20 4.73 10.14
CA THR A 273 -4.93 3.49 10.88
C THR A 273 -3.75 3.68 11.85
N PRO A 274 -3.90 4.53 12.90
CA PRO A 274 -2.89 4.66 13.94
C PRO A 274 -2.67 3.31 14.64
N HIS A 275 -1.43 3.03 15.00
CA HIS A 275 -1.01 1.77 15.61
C HIS A 275 0.04 2.01 16.69
N PHE A 276 0.31 0.98 17.49
CA PHE A 276 1.34 0.99 18.53
C PHE A 276 1.98 -0.40 18.62
N ASP A 277 3.25 -0.45 19.01
CA ASP A 277 3.99 -1.70 19.21
C ASP A 277 4.03 -2.11 20.70
N ILE A 278 4.06 -3.41 20.96
CA ILE A 278 4.43 -3.97 22.27
C ILE A 278 5.69 -4.84 22.11
N PRO A 279 6.78 -4.57 22.86
CA PRO A 279 7.98 -5.41 22.83
C PRO A 279 7.67 -6.86 23.21
N ARG A 280 8.07 -7.82 22.35
CA ARG A 280 7.74 -9.26 22.43
C ARG A 280 8.17 -10.01 23.71
N LYS A 281 8.81 -9.33 24.67
CA LYS A 281 9.27 -9.88 25.96
C LYS A 281 8.56 -9.27 27.18
N LEU A 282 7.56 -8.40 26.97
CA LEU A 282 6.79 -7.77 28.04
C LEU A 282 5.36 -8.33 28.06
N ASP A 283 5.00 -9.03 29.14
CA ASP A 283 3.64 -9.55 29.34
C ASP A 283 2.63 -8.46 29.75
N LYS A 284 3.12 -7.28 30.16
CA LYS A 284 2.33 -6.07 30.49
C LYS A 284 3.11 -4.80 30.14
N LEU A 285 2.38 -3.74 29.80
CA LEU A 285 2.93 -2.39 29.61
C LEU A 285 2.92 -1.60 30.93
N ASN A 286 4.11 -1.27 31.44
CA ASN A 286 4.28 -0.41 32.62
C ASN A 286 4.28 1.10 32.29
N LYS A 287 4.44 1.44 31.00
CA LYS A 287 4.36 2.80 30.47
C LYS A 287 3.49 2.77 29.20
N ARG A 288 2.78 3.86 28.94
CA ARG A 288 2.04 4.10 27.69
C ARG A 288 3.02 4.06 26.49
N PRO A 289 2.78 3.23 25.46
CA PRO A 289 3.57 3.26 24.23
C PRO A 289 3.09 4.39 23.30
N PRO A 290 3.91 4.84 22.33
CA PRO A 290 3.47 5.73 21.26
C PRO A 290 2.32 5.13 20.43
N LEU A 291 1.30 5.94 20.14
CA LEU A 291 0.17 5.60 19.28
C LEU A 291 0.13 6.58 18.10
N GLY A 292 0.31 6.06 16.89
CA GLY A 292 0.35 6.89 15.68
C GLY A 292 0.89 6.15 14.47
N PHE A 293 1.94 6.68 13.84
CA PHE A 293 2.43 6.24 12.54
C PHE A 293 3.94 5.97 12.54
N GLY A 294 4.41 5.14 11.60
CA GLY A 294 5.82 4.78 11.50
C GLY A 294 6.74 5.99 11.25
N GLN A 295 7.91 5.99 11.89
CA GLN A 295 9.00 6.93 11.60
C GLN A 295 9.81 6.47 10.39
N LYS A 296 10.19 7.40 9.51
CA LYS A 296 11.13 7.17 8.40
C LYS A 296 12.52 7.65 8.81
N GLY A 297 13.44 6.70 9.03
CA GLY A 297 14.80 6.98 9.56
C GLY A 297 14.81 7.47 11.02
N ARG A 298 15.91 8.13 11.40
CA ARG A 298 16.11 8.97 12.60
C ARG A 298 16.64 10.38 12.24
N PRO A 299 15.96 11.11 11.34
CA PRO A 299 16.35 12.46 10.93
C PRO A 299 16.24 13.49 12.06
N THR A 300 17.11 14.50 12.03
CA THR A 300 17.17 15.60 13.02
C THR A 300 16.91 16.99 12.42
N TRP A 301 16.94 17.16 11.10
CA TRP A 301 17.00 18.46 10.39
C TRP A 301 15.90 19.49 10.69
N ARG A 302 14.81 19.11 11.38
CA ARG A 302 13.75 20.03 11.84
C ARG A 302 13.84 20.43 13.31
N ASN A 303 14.82 19.94 14.07
CA ASN A 303 15.02 20.22 15.50
C ASN A 303 13.73 20.08 16.34
N THR A 304 12.92 19.06 16.06
CA THR A 304 11.61 18.82 16.70
C THR A 304 11.56 17.49 17.45
N ASN A 305 10.96 17.54 18.65
CA ASN A 305 10.69 16.38 19.49
C ASN A 305 9.27 15.80 19.26
N ALA A 306 8.50 16.35 18.32
CA ALA A 306 7.13 15.92 18.02
C ALA A 306 7.05 14.40 17.73
N GLY A 307 6.23 13.68 18.50
CA GLY A 307 6.05 12.23 18.44
C GLY A 307 7.21 11.37 18.94
N GLY A 308 8.32 11.96 19.40
CA GLY A 308 9.50 11.25 19.89
C GLY A 308 10.34 10.58 18.79
N ASP A 309 11.06 9.51 19.18
CA ASP A 309 12.07 8.82 18.35
C ASP A 309 11.94 7.28 18.35
N ALA A 310 10.76 6.78 18.73
CA ALA A 310 10.42 5.36 18.67
C ALA A 310 10.09 4.91 17.23
N SER A 311 9.97 3.60 16.96
CA SER A 311 9.63 3.09 15.61
C SER A 311 8.28 3.64 15.13
N ILE A 312 7.36 3.84 16.08
CA ILE A 312 6.09 4.51 15.94
C ILE A 312 6.20 5.89 16.61
N LEU A 313 5.81 6.94 15.91
CA LEU A 313 5.65 8.28 16.47
C LEU A 313 4.31 8.37 17.20
N ASP A 314 4.29 9.02 18.36
CA ASP A 314 3.03 9.36 19.02
C ASP A 314 2.40 10.55 18.30
N VAL A 315 1.17 10.40 17.80
CA VAL A 315 0.53 11.40 16.93
C VAL A 315 -0.89 11.66 17.41
N GLU A 316 -1.16 12.89 17.85
CA GLU A 316 -2.48 13.36 18.25
C GLU A 316 -3.36 13.86 17.09
N GLU A 317 -2.75 14.33 15.99
CA GLU A 317 -3.50 14.85 14.83
C GLU A 317 -2.80 14.53 13.50
N CYS A 318 -3.56 14.35 12.42
CA CYS A 318 -3.03 14.23 11.07
C CYS A 318 -3.65 15.30 10.15
N VAL A 319 -2.86 16.28 9.72
CA VAL A 319 -3.33 17.41 8.89
C VAL A 319 -3.88 17.04 7.50
N ILE A 320 -3.64 15.81 7.02
CA ILE A 320 -4.30 15.29 5.81
C ILE A 320 -5.58 14.51 6.11
N GLY A 321 -5.82 14.09 7.36
CA GLY A 321 -7.07 13.49 7.83
C GLY A 321 -8.19 14.51 7.96
N THR A 322 -9.43 14.10 7.73
CA THR A 322 -10.59 14.98 7.89
C THR A 322 -10.78 15.40 9.36
N SER A 323 -11.49 16.51 9.61
CA SER A 323 -11.75 17.03 10.96
C SER A 323 -12.42 15.99 11.88
N ILE A 324 -13.40 15.25 11.36
CA ILE A 324 -14.07 14.18 12.10
C ILE A 324 -13.17 12.96 12.38
N ILE A 325 -12.26 12.63 11.46
CA ILE A 325 -11.21 11.62 11.67
C ILE A 325 -10.25 12.04 12.79
N ASN A 326 -9.85 13.31 12.85
CA ASN A 326 -8.99 13.83 13.91
C ASN A 326 -9.72 13.94 15.26
N GLN A 327 -11.03 14.24 15.29
CA GLN A 327 -11.85 14.10 16.50
C GLN A 327 -11.92 12.64 16.97
N GLY A 328 -12.04 11.69 16.03
CA GLY A 328 -11.93 10.25 16.32
C GLY A 328 -10.55 9.86 16.88
N MET A 329 -9.46 10.41 16.34
CA MET A 329 -8.10 10.23 16.89
C MET A 329 -8.01 10.72 18.33
N LYS A 330 -8.54 11.92 18.64
CA LYS A 330 -8.60 12.46 20.02
C LYS A 330 -9.37 11.52 20.96
N ASN A 331 -10.53 11.04 20.54
CA ASN A 331 -11.38 10.14 21.31
C ASN A 331 -10.69 8.79 21.60
N GLU A 332 -10.20 8.12 20.56
CA GLU A 332 -9.56 6.80 20.69
C GLU A 332 -8.23 6.87 21.44
N ARG A 333 -7.48 7.99 21.35
CA ARG A 333 -6.31 8.24 22.21
C ARG A 333 -6.71 8.35 23.68
N ALA A 334 -7.77 9.08 24.00
CA ALA A 334 -8.24 9.22 25.38
C ALA A 334 -8.74 7.90 25.98
N GLU A 335 -9.29 6.98 25.17
CA GLU A 335 -9.65 5.63 25.62
C GLU A 335 -8.43 4.69 25.69
N PHE A 336 -7.49 4.81 24.76
CA PHE A 336 -6.21 4.09 24.79
C PHE A 336 -5.39 4.41 26.04
N ASP A 337 -5.40 5.67 26.49
CA ASP A 337 -4.67 6.12 27.68
C ASP A 337 -5.17 5.45 28.96
N LYS A 338 -6.43 5.00 28.99
CA LYS A 338 -7.02 4.18 30.05
C LYS A 338 -6.69 2.68 29.87
N THR A 339 -6.79 2.18 28.64
CA THR A 339 -6.86 0.73 28.32
C THR A 339 -5.55 0.10 27.83
N TYR A 340 -4.48 0.86 27.54
CA TYR A 340 -3.25 0.34 26.92
C TYR A 340 -2.63 -0.85 27.69
N LYS A 341 -2.85 -0.94 29.00
CA LYS A 341 -2.32 -1.99 29.89
C LYS A 341 -2.94 -3.37 29.65
N ASP A 342 -4.12 -3.44 29.04
CA ASP A 342 -4.84 -4.69 28.77
C ASP A 342 -4.41 -5.36 27.46
N PHE A 343 -3.75 -4.61 26.57
CA PHE A 343 -3.22 -5.11 25.31
C PHE A 343 -1.98 -5.99 25.55
N LYS A 344 -2.00 -7.19 24.95
CA LYS A 344 -0.93 -8.21 25.05
C LYS A 344 -0.01 -8.26 23.83
N ARG A 345 -0.34 -7.47 22.81
CA ARG A 345 0.35 -7.29 21.53
C ARG A 345 0.09 -5.88 21.04
N GLY A 346 0.95 -5.36 20.17
CA GLY A 346 0.64 -4.15 19.40
C GLY A 346 -0.63 -4.34 18.58
N ALA A 347 -1.36 -3.26 18.36
CA ALA A 347 -2.62 -3.26 17.61
C ALA A 347 -2.73 -2.02 16.72
N THR A 348 -3.70 -2.05 15.82
CA THR A 348 -4.06 -0.96 14.92
C THR A 348 -5.49 -0.56 15.22
N ILE A 349 -5.70 0.72 15.52
CA ILE A 349 -7.03 1.31 15.68
C ILE A 349 -7.47 1.77 14.28
N LEU A 350 -8.72 1.48 13.91
CA LEU A 350 -9.33 2.02 12.69
C LEU A 350 -9.95 3.38 13.00
N LEU A 351 -9.72 4.36 12.14
CA LEU A 351 -10.50 5.59 12.05
C LEU A 351 -11.02 5.67 10.62
N ARG A 352 -12.33 5.56 10.40
CA ARG A 352 -12.98 5.68 9.09
C ARG A 352 -14.14 6.66 9.16
N GLU A 353 -14.24 7.56 8.19
CA GLU A 353 -15.37 8.47 8.08
C GLU A 353 -16.62 7.69 7.67
N HIS A 354 -17.75 8.05 8.26
CA HIS A 354 -19.08 7.61 7.87
C HIS A 354 -19.91 8.86 7.62
N THR A 355 -20.22 9.09 6.35
CA THR A 355 -20.94 10.25 5.82
C THR A 355 -22.31 9.81 5.33
N LYS A 356 -23.37 10.26 6.01
CA LYS A 356 -24.76 10.12 5.57
C LYS A 356 -25.31 11.46 5.10
N ILE A 357 -26.36 11.43 4.27
CA ILE A 357 -27.23 12.60 4.10
C ILE A 357 -28.01 12.77 5.41
N LEU A 358 -28.09 13.98 5.92
CA LEU A 358 -28.88 14.36 7.09
C LEU A 358 -30.32 14.67 6.65
N ASP A 359 -31.31 14.08 7.32
CA ASP A 359 -32.70 14.57 7.22
C ASP A 359 -32.86 15.78 8.15
N GLU A 360 -33.25 16.93 7.59
CA GLU A 360 -33.47 18.18 8.35
C GLU A 360 -34.79 18.18 9.15
N ASN A 361 -35.66 17.18 8.95
CA ASN A 361 -36.92 17.01 9.69
C ASN A 361 -36.74 16.24 11.01
N GLU A 362 -35.60 15.55 11.18
CA GLU A 362 -35.23 14.82 12.40
C GLU A 362 -34.11 15.53 13.17
N SER A 363 -33.92 15.19 14.45
CA SER A 363 -32.76 15.68 15.18
C SER A 363 -31.49 14.99 14.68
N VAL A 364 -30.32 15.61 14.90
CA VAL A 364 -29.05 14.97 14.51
C VAL A 364 -28.82 13.72 15.37
N GLU A 365 -29.22 13.77 16.64
CA GLU A 365 -29.02 12.73 17.64
C GLU A 365 -29.84 11.45 17.37
N SER A 366 -31.04 11.55 16.78
CA SER A 366 -31.78 10.34 16.35
C SER A 366 -31.12 9.63 15.18
N GLN A 367 -30.35 10.37 14.38
CA GLN A 367 -29.65 9.90 13.19
C GLN A 367 -28.21 9.41 13.45
N LEU A 368 -27.72 9.44 14.69
CA LEU A 368 -26.36 8.98 15.03
C LEU A 368 -26.25 7.45 15.08
N ASP A 369 -25.45 6.91 14.16
CA ASP A 369 -24.94 5.54 14.25
C ASP A 369 -23.80 5.43 15.29
N LYS A 370 -23.36 4.20 15.56
CA LYS A 370 -22.18 3.96 16.40
C LYS A 370 -20.94 4.64 15.82
N GLY A 371 -20.08 5.16 16.69
CA GLY A 371 -18.82 5.78 16.32
C GLY A 371 -17.95 6.07 17.55
N SER A 372 -16.83 6.76 17.36
CA SER A 372 -15.93 7.18 18.44
C SER A 372 -16.68 8.06 19.45
N LEU A 373 -16.55 7.75 20.72
CA LEU A 373 -17.24 8.44 21.81
C LEU A 373 -16.39 9.57 22.37
N ASN A 374 -17.00 10.73 22.61
CA ASN A 374 -16.34 11.82 23.32
C ASN A 374 -16.02 11.37 24.77
N PRO A 375 -14.77 11.46 25.23
CA PRO A 375 -14.35 10.94 26.53
C PRO A 375 -14.91 11.69 27.75
N GLU A 376 -15.49 12.88 27.56
CA GLU A 376 -16.03 13.73 28.63
C GLU A 376 -17.51 13.43 28.93
N ASN A 377 -18.32 13.13 27.91
CA ASN A 377 -19.78 12.94 28.04
C ASN A 377 -20.30 11.59 27.50
N GLY A 378 -19.46 10.78 26.84
CA GLY A 378 -19.83 9.48 26.29
C GLY A 378 -20.68 9.50 25.02
N ALA A 379 -20.99 10.67 24.45
CA ALA A 379 -21.78 10.80 23.23
C ALA A 379 -20.95 10.49 21.97
N VAL A 380 -21.57 9.98 20.91
CA VAL A 380 -20.92 9.81 19.60
C VAL A 380 -20.51 11.17 19.06
N SER A 381 -19.23 11.32 18.70
CA SER A 381 -18.74 12.56 18.07
C SER A 381 -19.16 12.62 16.60
N TYR A 382 -19.72 13.76 16.21
CA TYR A 382 -20.21 14.02 14.86
C TYR A 382 -19.83 15.42 14.37
N GLN A 383 -20.02 15.65 13.07
CA GLN A 383 -19.93 16.95 12.42
C GLN A 383 -21.03 17.04 11.35
N VAL A 384 -21.64 18.21 11.18
CA VAL A 384 -22.47 18.51 10.01
C VAL A 384 -21.65 19.36 9.03
N SER A 385 -21.76 19.07 7.74
CA SER A 385 -21.11 19.82 6.65
C SER A 385 -22.02 19.91 5.43
N ASP A 386 -21.83 20.93 4.60
CA ASP A 386 -22.51 21.00 3.30
C ASP A 386 -21.97 19.95 2.32
N GLY A 387 -22.87 19.40 1.50
CA GLY A 387 -22.61 18.46 0.43
C GLY A 387 -23.00 19.00 -0.95
N ALA A 388 -23.09 18.11 -1.94
CA ALA A 388 -23.50 18.48 -3.28
C ALA A 388 -24.95 19.01 -3.31
N ALA A 389 -25.24 19.95 -4.20
CA ALA A 389 -26.57 20.53 -4.43
C ALA A 389 -27.28 21.07 -3.15
N GLY A 390 -26.53 21.49 -2.14
CA GLY A 390 -27.08 22.03 -0.89
C GLY A 390 -27.53 20.99 0.14
N THR A 391 -27.33 19.69 -0.13
CA THR A 391 -27.59 18.63 0.85
C THR A 391 -26.75 18.81 2.12
N LYS A 392 -27.32 18.54 3.30
CA LYS A 392 -26.55 18.45 4.54
C LYS A 392 -26.01 17.03 4.71
N LEU A 393 -24.76 16.95 5.15
CA LEU A 393 -24.06 15.68 5.38
C LEU A 393 -23.74 15.55 6.87
N LEU A 394 -24.22 14.46 7.48
CA LEU A 394 -23.89 14.04 8.83
C LEU A 394 -22.68 13.11 8.78
N LYS A 395 -21.59 13.53 9.43
CA LYS A 395 -20.31 12.81 9.47
C LYS A 395 -19.99 12.33 10.87
N THR A 396 -19.57 11.07 10.98
CA THR A 396 -19.05 10.46 12.23
C THR A 396 -17.73 9.73 11.95
N CYS A 397 -16.96 9.44 13.00
CA CYS A 397 -15.78 8.57 12.90
C CYS A 397 -16.10 7.17 13.46
N VAL A 398 -15.93 6.15 12.64
CA VAL A 398 -16.23 4.75 12.94
C VAL A 398 -14.94 3.97 13.18
N THR A 399 -14.95 3.17 14.26
CA THR A 399 -13.76 2.45 14.75
C THR A 399 -13.94 0.93 14.78
N ASP A 400 -15.18 0.41 14.71
CA ASP A 400 -15.42 -1.01 14.43
C ASP A 400 -15.22 -1.30 12.92
N SER A 401 -14.16 -2.05 12.63
CA SER A 401 -13.85 -2.61 11.31
C SER A 401 -14.98 -3.34 10.57
N ARG A 402 -16.03 -3.80 11.28
CA ARG A 402 -17.16 -4.55 10.71
C ARG A 402 -18.42 -3.71 10.51
N GLN A 403 -18.50 -2.53 11.10
CA GLN A 403 -19.64 -1.65 10.92
C GLN A 403 -19.77 -1.29 9.43
N VAL A 404 -21.00 -1.32 8.91
CA VAL A 404 -21.29 -0.77 7.59
C VAL A 404 -21.17 0.75 7.69
N VAL A 405 -20.36 1.33 6.84
CA VAL A 405 -20.21 2.78 6.69
C VAL A 405 -20.71 3.19 5.32
N THR A 406 -20.75 4.51 5.12
CA THR A 406 -21.37 5.16 3.98
C THR A 406 -20.48 6.33 3.56
N GLU A 407 -20.29 6.50 2.25
CA GLU A 407 -19.67 7.67 1.64
C GLU A 407 -20.65 8.23 0.58
N ASN A 408 -20.70 9.55 0.40
CA ASN A 408 -21.48 10.20 -0.65
C ASN A 408 -20.53 10.85 -1.68
N ILE A 409 -20.73 10.55 -2.96
CA ILE A 409 -19.86 10.97 -4.08
C ILE A 409 -20.75 11.31 -5.26
N ASP A 410 -20.69 12.54 -5.78
CA ASP A 410 -21.44 12.96 -6.98
C ASP A 410 -22.96 12.67 -6.89
N GLY A 411 -23.52 12.83 -5.68
CA GLY A 411 -24.90 12.49 -5.35
C GLY A 411 -25.17 11.00 -5.09
N TYR A 412 -24.28 10.09 -5.50
CA TYR A 412 -24.40 8.65 -5.24
C TYR A 412 -23.97 8.29 -3.81
N THR A 413 -24.65 7.30 -3.23
CA THR A 413 -24.41 6.81 -1.87
C THR A 413 -23.82 5.39 -1.93
N PHE A 414 -22.64 5.20 -1.33
CA PHE A 414 -21.90 3.93 -1.34
C PHE A 414 -21.74 3.38 0.07
N ASN A 415 -22.24 2.16 0.29
CA ASN A 415 -22.11 1.41 1.53
C ASN A 415 -21.08 0.28 1.38
N PHE A 416 -20.27 0.07 2.41
CA PHE A 416 -19.23 -0.97 2.49
C PHE A 416 -18.84 -1.17 3.97
N SER A 417 -18.09 -2.23 4.32
CA SER A 417 -17.64 -2.43 5.71
C SER A 417 -16.42 -1.55 6.04
N ALA A 418 -16.39 -0.90 7.20
CA ALA A 418 -15.37 0.11 7.54
C ALA A 418 -13.91 -0.36 7.36
N GLY A 419 -13.65 -1.65 7.60
CA GLY A 419 -12.36 -2.30 7.43
C GLY A 419 -11.92 -2.46 5.96
N GLU A 420 -12.85 -2.60 5.02
CA GLU A 420 -12.61 -2.86 3.59
C GLU A 420 -11.93 -1.69 2.86
N PHE A 421 -11.53 -1.95 1.61
CA PHE A 421 -11.06 -0.92 0.70
C PHE A 421 -12.23 -0.12 0.13
N PHE A 422 -12.10 1.20 0.22
CA PHE A 422 -12.85 2.18 -0.54
C PHE A 422 -11.96 3.42 -0.60
N GLN A 423 -12.09 4.22 -1.67
CA GLN A 423 -11.19 5.34 -1.93
C GLN A 423 -11.15 6.32 -0.75
N ASN A 424 -9.95 6.81 -0.41
CA ASN A 424 -9.71 7.52 0.87
C ASN A 424 -9.66 9.05 0.74
N ASN A 425 -9.88 9.59 -0.45
CA ASN A 425 -10.03 11.00 -0.74
C ASN A 425 -11.32 11.14 -1.56
N ASN A 426 -12.41 11.58 -0.94
CA ASN A 426 -13.69 11.71 -1.64
C ASN A 426 -13.74 12.96 -2.53
N SER A 427 -12.95 13.99 -2.25
CA SER A 427 -12.96 15.27 -2.99
C SER A 427 -12.52 15.15 -4.46
N ILE A 428 -11.57 14.27 -4.79
CA ILE A 428 -11.11 14.09 -6.17
C ILE A 428 -12.02 13.16 -7.00
N LEU A 429 -12.86 12.34 -6.35
CA LEU A 429 -13.59 11.26 -7.04
C LEU A 429 -14.50 11.75 -8.17
N PRO A 430 -15.27 12.85 -8.07
CA PRO A 430 -16.08 13.34 -9.19
C PRO A 430 -15.24 13.67 -10.44
N LEU A 431 -13.99 14.15 -10.28
CA LEU A 431 -13.10 14.42 -11.41
C LEU A 431 -12.63 13.12 -12.07
N VAL A 432 -12.33 12.09 -11.27
CA VAL A 432 -11.86 10.78 -11.76
C VAL A 432 -13.01 10.00 -12.41
N THR A 433 -14.18 9.92 -11.77
CA THR A 433 -15.33 9.17 -12.29
C THR A 433 -15.91 9.83 -13.52
N SER A 434 -15.92 11.17 -13.59
CA SER A 434 -16.21 11.88 -14.86
C SER A 434 -15.18 11.48 -15.92
N TYR A 435 -13.89 11.71 -15.70
CA TYR A 435 -12.87 11.42 -16.72
C TYR A 435 -12.89 9.97 -17.20
N VAL A 436 -13.10 9.00 -16.31
CA VAL A 436 -13.26 7.57 -16.66
C VAL A 436 -14.51 7.37 -17.52
N ARG A 437 -15.69 7.80 -17.06
CA ARG A 437 -16.97 7.69 -17.79
C ARG A 437 -16.93 8.35 -19.17
N ASP A 438 -16.37 9.55 -19.24
CA ASP A 438 -16.28 10.36 -20.46
C ASP A 438 -15.29 9.70 -21.46
N ASN A 439 -14.35 8.88 -20.97
CA ASN A 439 -13.48 8.03 -21.79
C ASN A 439 -14.02 6.61 -22.04
N LEU A 440 -15.29 6.28 -21.74
CA LEU A 440 -15.92 5.01 -22.13
C LEU A 440 -16.55 5.04 -23.52
N GLN A 441 -16.71 6.22 -24.12
CA GLN A 441 -17.44 6.40 -25.39
C GLN A 441 -16.68 5.74 -26.56
N ILE A 442 -17.41 5.05 -27.44
CA ILE A 442 -16.86 4.31 -28.59
C ILE A 442 -17.17 5.12 -29.87
N PRO A 443 -16.20 5.84 -30.48
CA PRO A 443 -16.47 6.84 -31.52
C PRO A 443 -17.06 6.31 -32.83
N THR A 444 -16.99 4.99 -33.05
CA THR A 444 -17.42 4.32 -34.29
C THR A 444 -18.81 3.67 -34.18
N SER A 445 -19.46 3.74 -33.02
CA SER A 445 -20.82 3.22 -32.83
C SER A 445 -21.87 4.20 -33.35
N ALA A 446 -22.97 3.69 -33.90
CA ALA A 446 -24.13 4.53 -34.17
C ALA A 446 -24.89 4.81 -32.86
N THR A 447 -25.35 6.05 -32.66
CA THR A 447 -26.04 6.50 -31.44
C THR A 447 -27.39 5.80 -31.15
N THR A 448 -27.81 4.89 -32.02
CA THR A 448 -29.00 4.04 -31.89
C THR A 448 -28.70 2.63 -31.41
N GLU A 449 -27.43 2.24 -31.27
CA GLU A 449 -27.03 0.89 -30.86
C GLU A 449 -26.66 0.84 -29.37
N PRO A 450 -27.00 -0.24 -28.65
CA PRO A 450 -26.75 -0.31 -27.22
C PRO A 450 -25.26 -0.44 -26.90
N HIS A 451 -24.82 0.31 -25.89
CA HIS A 451 -23.46 0.34 -25.37
C HIS A 451 -23.34 -0.43 -24.05
N TYR A 452 -22.19 -1.06 -23.86
CA TYR A 452 -21.95 -1.98 -22.73
C TYR A 452 -20.68 -1.59 -21.95
N LEU A 453 -20.72 -1.82 -20.64
CA LEU A 453 -19.56 -1.66 -19.76
C LEU A 453 -19.28 -2.96 -19.00
N VAL A 454 -18.03 -3.40 -19.00
CA VAL A 454 -17.51 -4.38 -18.03
C VAL A 454 -16.60 -3.64 -17.05
N ASP A 455 -16.86 -3.76 -15.75
CA ASP A 455 -16.07 -3.16 -14.69
C ASP A 455 -15.32 -4.28 -13.95
N ALA A 456 -14.05 -4.51 -14.28
CA ALA A 456 -13.25 -5.59 -13.72
C ALA A 456 -12.50 -5.10 -12.47
N TYR A 457 -12.59 -5.89 -11.40
CA TYR A 457 -12.20 -5.52 -10.03
C TYR A 457 -13.10 -4.41 -9.45
N CYS A 458 -14.41 -4.47 -9.74
CA CYS A 458 -15.37 -3.39 -9.42
C CYS A 458 -15.56 -3.11 -7.92
N GLY A 459 -15.07 -3.97 -7.02
CA GLY A 459 -15.19 -3.80 -5.57
C GLY A 459 -16.65 -3.62 -5.13
N SER A 460 -16.95 -2.50 -4.45
CA SER A 460 -18.31 -2.11 -4.03
C SER A 460 -19.11 -1.34 -5.09
N GLY A 461 -18.71 -1.42 -6.37
CA GLY A 461 -19.42 -0.89 -7.53
C GLY A 461 -19.17 0.58 -7.88
N LEU A 462 -18.04 1.19 -7.46
CA LEU A 462 -17.80 2.63 -7.62
C LEU A 462 -17.90 3.10 -9.08
N PHE A 463 -17.12 2.51 -9.98
CA PHE A 463 -17.14 2.87 -11.40
C PHE A 463 -18.41 2.37 -12.08
N SER A 464 -18.81 1.12 -11.83
CA SER A 464 -20.08 0.54 -12.29
C SER A 464 -21.27 1.48 -12.11
N ILE A 465 -21.44 2.05 -10.91
CA ILE A 465 -22.59 2.88 -10.55
C ILE A 465 -22.44 4.31 -11.08
N THR A 466 -21.25 4.91 -10.98
CA THR A 466 -21.04 6.30 -11.48
C THR A 466 -21.05 6.41 -13.00
N ALA A 467 -20.63 5.36 -13.72
CA ALA A 467 -20.66 5.30 -15.18
C ALA A 467 -21.98 4.78 -15.76
N SER A 468 -22.88 4.21 -14.94
CA SER A 468 -24.14 3.59 -15.39
C SER A 468 -25.08 4.49 -16.21
N LYS A 469 -24.97 5.82 -16.09
CA LYS A 469 -25.73 6.80 -16.89
C LYS A 469 -25.21 6.96 -18.33
N GLY A 470 -24.05 6.40 -18.66
CA GLY A 470 -23.40 6.55 -19.97
C GLY A 470 -23.41 5.29 -20.86
N VAL A 471 -24.12 4.23 -20.45
CA VAL A 471 -24.21 2.93 -21.14
C VAL A 471 -25.54 2.24 -20.83
N ASP A 472 -26.00 1.35 -21.72
CA ASP A 472 -27.27 0.62 -21.58
C ASP A 472 -27.21 -0.50 -20.54
N LYS A 473 -26.06 -1.15 -20.36
CA LYS A 473 -25.87 -2.27 -19.42
C LYS A 473 -24.44 -2.31 -18.86
N VAL A 474 -24.32 -2.55 -17.56
CA VAL A 474 -23.05 -2.73 -16.83
C VAL A 474 -22.95 -4.15 -16.26
N ILE A 475 -21.80 -4.78 -16.41
CA ILE A 475 -21.43 -6.05 -15.76
C ILE A 475 -20.18 -5.80 -14.90
N GLY A 476 -20.35 -5.69 -13.58
CA GLY A 476 -19.24 -5.62 -12.64
C GLY A 476 -18.76 -7.02 -12.26
N VAL A 477 -17.44 -7.24 -12.32
CA VAL A 477 -16.79 -8.51 -11.96
C VAL A 477 -15.83 -8.31 -10.81
N GLU A 478 -16.04 -9.05 -9.73
CA GLU A 478 -15.25 -8.97 -8.50
C GLU A 478 -15.06 -10.37 -7.90
N VAL A 479 -13.90 -10.63 -7.28
CA VAL A 479 -13.57 -11.93 -6.66
C VAL A 479 -14.09 -12.03 -5.22
N SER A 480 -14.32 -10.88 -4.56
CA SER A 480 -14.89 -10.76 -3.23
C SER A 480 -16.43 -10.81 -3.27
N ALA A 481 -17.01 -11.93 -2.82
CA ALA A 481 -18.46 -12.09 -2.73
C ALA A 481 -19.15 -11.08 -1.78
N ASP A 482 -18.45 -10.59 -0.75
CA ASP A 482 -18.99 -9.56 0.14
C ASP A 482 -18.96 -8.17 -0.50
N SER A 483 -17.95 -7.87 -1.33
CA SER A 483 -17.90 -6.63 -2.08
C SER A 483 -18.95 -6.60 -3.21
N VAL A 484 -19.22 -7.73 -3.87
CA VAL A 484 -20.37 -7.92 -4.79
C VAL A 484 -21.70 -7.62 -4.09
N ARG A 485 -21.92 -8.18 -2.88
CA ARG A 485 -23.14 -7.89 -2.08
C ARG A 485 -23.28 -6.41 -1.72
N PHE A 486 -22.18 -5.68 -1.56
CA PHE A 486 -22.23 -4.23 -1.40
C PHE A 486 -22.52 -3.51 -2.72
N ALA A 487 -21.93 -3.94 -3.84
CA ALA A 487 -22.20 -3.38 -5.16
C ALA A 487 -23.69 -3.52 -5.56
N GLU A 488 -24.31 -4.68 -5.33
CA GLU A 488 -25.75 -4.92 -5.52
C GLU A 488 -26.60 -3.95 -4.68
N LYS A 489 -26.30 -3.84 -3.37
CA LYS A 489 -26.99 -2.91 -2.46
C LYS A 489 -26.81 -1.45 -2.87
N ASN A 490 -25.63 -1.08 -3.36
CA ASN A 490 -25.32 0.28 -3.77
C ASN A 490 -26.05 0.63 -5.08
N ALA A 491 -26.12 -0.29 -6.05
CA ALA A 491 -26.92 -0.06 -7.25
C ALA A 491 -28.41 0.13 -6.90
N LEU A 492 -28.97 -0.72 -6.04
CA LEU A 492 -30.34 -0.58 -5.53
C LEU A 492 -30.56 0.75 -4.77
N ALA A 493 -29.66 1.12 -3.86
CA ALA A 493 -29.75 2.36 -3.08
C ALA A 493 -29.67 3.63 -3.94
N ASN A 494 -29.00 3.56 -5.09
CA ASN A 494 -28.91 4.66 -6.07
C ASN A 494 -29.98 4.58 -7.19
N GLY A 495 -30.91 3.62 -7.12
CA GLY A 495 -31.94 3.42 -8.14
C GLY A 495 -31.41 2.94 -9.51
N VAL A 496 -30.16 2.47 -9.57
CA VAL A 496 -29.47 2.05 -10.80
C VAL A 496 -29.89 0.61 -11.15
N LYS A 497 -30.61 0.46 -12.27
CA LYS A 497 -31.25 -0.81 -12.68
C LYS A 497 -30.51 -1.57 -13.78
N ASN A 498 -29.56 -0.93 -14.45
CA ASN A 498 -28.78 -1.50 -15.55
C ASN A 498 -27.43 -2.11 -15.12
N CYS A 499 -27.11 -2.10 -13.82
CA CYS A 499 -25.96 -2.80 -13.27
C CYS A 499 -26.30 -4.23 -12.87
N THR A 500 -25.43 -5.16 -13.26
CA THR A 500 -25.40 -6.54 -12.80
C THR A 500 -24.00 -6.85 -12.27
N PHE A 501 -23.90 -7.67 -11.23
CA PHE A 501 -22.62 -8.00 -10.57
C PHE A 501 -22.43 -9.51 -10.50
N VAL A 502 -21.21 -9.98 -10.74
CA VAL A 502 -20.89 -11.41 -10.73
C VAL A 502 -19.64 -11.69 -9.89
N VAL A 503 -19.71 -12.77 -9.09
CA VAL A 503 -18.55 -13.27 -8.33
C VAL A 503 -17.64 -14.02 -9.30
N GLY A 504 -16.64 -13.32 -9.82
CA GLY A 504 -15.71 -13.82 -10.82
C GLY A 504 -14.65 -14.76 -10.24
N LYS A 505 -14.23 -15.75 -11.04
CA LYS A 505 -12.95 -16.45 -10.84
C LYS A 505 -11.92 -15.81 -11.76
N ALA A 506 -10.75 -15.44 -11.23
CA ALA A 506 -9.72 -14.70 -11.97
C ALA A 506 -9.29 -15.38 -13.28
N GLU A 507 -9.32 -16.72 -13.29
CA GLU A 507 -8.93 -17.55 -14.42
C GLU A 507 -9.97 -17.56 -15.57
N LYS A 508 -11.20 -17.04 -15.34
CA LYS A 508 -12.34 -17.07 -16.29
C LYS A 508 -13.28 -15.87 -16.14
N ILE A 509 -12.75 -14.65 -16.04
CA ILE A 509 -13.56 -13.43 -15.83
C ILE A 509 -14.54 -13.16 -16.98
N PHE A 510 -14.10 -13.29 -18.23
CA PHE A 510 -14.93 -12.97 -19.41
C PHE A 510 -15.84 -14.12 -19.85
N ALA A 511 -15.71 -15.32 -19.27
CA ALA A 511 -16.39 -16.53 -19.74
C ALA A 511 -17.91 -16.56 -19.51
N SER A 512 -18.45 -15.62 -18.73
CA SER A 512 -19.89 -15.44 -18.47
C SER A 512 -20.39 -14.05 -18.89
N ILE A 513 -19.64 -13.33 -19.73
CA ILE A 513 -19.97 -11.96 -20.16
C ILE A 513 -20.64 -12.01 -21.52
N ASP A 514 -21.97 -11.94 -21.50
CA ASP A 514 -22.83 -11.85 -22.68
C ASP A 514 -23.07 -10.37 -23.04
N THR A 515 -22.06 -9.76 -23.67
CA THR A 515 -22.13 -8.44 -24.32
C THR A 515 -21.21 -8.39 -25.57
N PRO A 516 -21.66 -7.81 -26.69
CA PRO A 516 -20.88 -7.70 -27.93
C PRO A 516 -19.65 -6.80 -27.73
N SER A 517 -18.46 -7.34 -27.98
CA SER A 517 -17.20 -6.67 -27.61
C SER A 517 -16.86 -5.46 -28.47
N ASP A 518 -17.39 -5.37 -29.70
CA ASP A 518 -17.36 -4.18 -30.55
C ASP A 518 -18.12 -2.98 -29.97
N ARG A 519 -19.02 -3.21 -29.00
CA ARG A 519 -19.82 -2.19 -28.30
C ARG A 519 -19.56 -2.15 -26.80
N THR A 520 -18.57 -2.92 -26.34
CA THR A 520 -18.21 -3.01 -24.92
C THR A 520 -16.93 -2.25 -24.63
N SER A 521 -17.00 -1.36 -23.65
CA SER A 521 -15.84 -0.74 -23.00
C SER A 521 -15.53 -1.47 -21.69
N VAL A 522 -14.25 -1.56 -21.33
CA VAL A 522 -13.80 -2.26 -20.10
C VAL A 522 -13.07 -1.28 -19.17
N ILE A 523 -13.46 -1.23 -17.90
CA ILE A 523 -12.69 -0.59 -16.82
C ILE A 523 -11.86 -1.65 -16.09
N LEU A 524 -10.63 -1.29 -15.73
CA LEU A 524 -9.75 -2.09 -14.86
C LEU A 524 -9.34 -1.22 -13.65
N ASP A 525 -9.62 -1.64 -12.41
CA ASP A 525 -9.00 -1.07 -11.19
C ASP A 525 -8.31 -2.18 -10.34
N PRO A 526 -7.27 -2.85 -10.88
CA PRO A 526 -6.62 -3.97 -10.21
C PRO A 526 -5.82 -3.54 -8.97
N PRO A 527 -5.57 -4.46 -8.01
CA PRO A 527 -4.74 -4.18 -6.84
C PRO A 527 -3.30 -3.78 -7.23
N ARG A 528 -2.55 -3.18 -6.28
CA ARG A 528 -1.17 -2.65 -6.42
C ARG A 528 -0.10 -3.55 -7.09
N LYS A 529 -0.40 -4.80 -7.42
CA LYS A 529 0.45 -5.69 -8.22
C LYS A 529 0.23 -5.55 -9.73
N GLY A 530 -0.83 -4.87 -10.17
CA GLY A 530 -1.35 -4.92 -11.52
C GLY A 530 -2.22 -6.16 -11.77
N CYS A 531 -2.57 -6.36 -13.04
CA CYS A 531 -3.20 -7.58 -13.55
C CYS A 531 -2.19 -8.74 -13.58
N ASP A 532 -2.69 -9.97 -13.76
CA ASP A 532 -1.86 -11.10 -14.16
C ASP A 532 -1.97 -11.38 -15.67
N GLU A 533 -1.01 -12.15 -16.21
CA GLU A 533 -0.97 -12.47 -17.63
C GLU A 533 -2.20 -13.26 -18.13
N VAL A 534 -2.86 -14.04 -17.27
CA VAL A 534 -4.02 -14.85 -17.63
C VAL A 534 -5.24 -13.96 -17.79
N PHE A 535 -5.39 -12.94 -16.96
CA PHE A 535 -6.37 -11.87 -17.14
C PHE A 535 -6.10 -11.07 -18.43
N LEU A 536 -4.86 -10.61 -18.65
CA LEU A 536 -4.53 -9.79 -19.83
C LEU A 536 -4.72 -10.54 -21.16
N LYS A 537 -4.49 -11.86 -21.18
CA LYS A 537 -4.79 -12.72 -22.35
C LYS A 537 -6.31 -12.85 -22.57
N GLN A 538 -7.09 -13.13 -21.52
CA GLN A 538 -8.56 -13.15 -21.63
C GLN A 538 -9.14 -11.82 -22.11
N LEU A 539 -8.61 -10.69 -21.65
CA LEU A 539 -9.02 -9.35 -22.08
C LEU A 539 -8.76 -9.12 -23.58
N ALA A 540 -7.60 -9.56 -24.07
CA ALA A 540 -7.27 -9.48 -25.50
C ALA A 540 -8.14 -10.41 -26.35
N ASP A 541 -8.41 -11.63 -25.88
CA ASP A 541 -9.27 -12.60 -26.57
C ASP A 541 -10.75 -12.17 -26.57
N TYR A 542 -11.22 -11.50 -25.51
CA TYR A 542 -12.54 -10.86 -25.46
C TYR A 542 -12.67 -9.69 -26.44
N TYR A 543 -11.56 -8.99 -26.71
CA TYR A 543 -11.41 -7.97 -27.75
C TYR A 543 -12.37 -6.76 -27.67
N PRO A 544 -12.50 -6.11 -26.50
CA PRO A 544 -13.38 -4.95 -26.31
C PRO A 544 -12.96 -3.76 -27.18
N ALA A 545 -13.89 -2.91 -27.59
CA ALA A 545 -13.58 -1.73 -28.40
C ALA A 545 -12.68 -0.70 -27.68
N ARG A 546 -12.78 -0.63 -26.34
CA ARG A 546 -12.09 0.37 -25.51
C ARG A 546 -11.76 -0.17 -24.12
N ILE A 547 -10.63 0.26 -23.56
CA ILE A 547 -10.13 -0.14 -22.24
C ILE A 547 -9.70 1.11 -21.47
N VAL A 548 -10.22 1.31 -20.26
CA VAL A 548 -9.79 2.37 -19.33
C VAL A 548 -9.18 1.71 -18.10
N TYR A 549 -7.85 1.71 -18.03
CA TYR A 549 -7.10 1.14 -16.93
C TYR A 549 -6.79 2.23 -15.90
N VAL A 550 -7.41 2.15 -14.72
CA VAL A 550 -7.10 2.94 -13.51
C VAL A 550 -6.09 2.16 -12.64
N SER A 551 -5.08 2.82 -12.06
CA SER A 551 -4.14 2.13 -11.18
C SER A 551 -3.48 3.02 -10.13
N CYS A 552 -3.50 2.56 -8.88
CA CYS A 552 -2.68 3.09 -7.79
C CYS A 552 -1.21 2.58 -7.78
N ASN A 553 -0.75 1.94 -8.86
CA ASN A 553 0.66 1.65 -9.11
C ASN A 553 0.99 1.74 -10.62
N VAL A 554 1.44 2.92 -11.04
CA VAL A 554 1.83 3.24 -12.42
C VAL A 554 2.92 2.32 -12.99
N HIS A 555 3.79 1.75 -12.15
CA HIS A 555 4.84 0.84 -12.58
C HIS A 555 4.29 -0.53 -13.02
N SER A 556 3.29 -1.05 -12.31
CA SER A 556 2.57 -2.25 -12.76
C SER A 556 1.66 -1.97 -13.95
N GLN A 557 1.04 -0.79 -14.02
CA GLN A 557 0.24 -0.38 -15.17
C GLN A 557 1.08 -0.31 -16.46
N ALA A 558 2.27 0.29 -16.42
CA ALA A 558 3.20 0.33 -17.54
C ALA A 558 3.63 -1.07 -18.00
N ARG A 559 4.01 -1.94 -17.06
CA ARG A 559 4.33 -3.37 -17.32
C ARG A 559 3.17 -4.08 -18.02
N ASP A 560 1.96 -3.90 -17.51
CA ASP A 560 0.77 -4.63 -17.98
C ASP A 560 0.27 -4.12 -19.31
N VAL A 561 0.38 -2.81 -19.59
CA VAL A 561 0.10 -2.23 -20.91
C VAL A 561 1.14 -2.69 -21.94
N ALA A 562 2.43 -2.75 -21.58
CA ALA A 562 3.46 -3.33 -22.43
C ALA A 562 3.19 -4.81 -22.75
N PHE A 563 2.88 -5.61 -21.73
CA PHE A 563 2.52 -7.02 -21.90
C PHE A 563 1.26 -7.20 -22.74
N PHE A 564 0.21 -6.40 -22.50
CA PHE A 564 -1.03 -6.44 -23.26
C PHE A 564 -0.76 -6.19 -24.74
N LEU A 565 -0.15 -5.06 -25.09
CA LEU A 565 0.09 -4.65 -26.48
C LEU A 565 1.07 -5.56 -27.25
N LYS A 566 1.96 -6.28 -26.56
CA LYS A 566 3.09 -7.01 -27.20
C LYS A 566 3.14 -8.51 -26.98
N ASN A 567 2.43 -9.05 -25.99
CA ASN A 567 2.49 -10.47 -25.60
C ASN A 567 1.10 -11.15 -25.54
N THR A 568 0.07 -10.52 -26.10
CA THR A 568 -1.28 -11.12 -26.28
C THR A 568 -1.63 -11.28 -27.76
N THR A 569 -2.70 -12.04 -28.02
CA THR A 569 -3.22 -12.39 -29.36
C THR A 569 -3.63 -11.17 -30.19
N ARG A 570 -4.29 -10.20 -29.56
CA ARG A 570 -4.94 -9.03 -30.20
C ARG A 570 -4.52 -7.68 -29.64
N GLY A 571 -3.69 -7.62 -28.60
CA GLY A 571 -3.29 -6.35 -28.00
C GLY A 571 -2.56 -5.40 -28.96
N LYS A 572 -1.85 -5.93 -29.95
CA LYS A 572 -1.26 -5.15 -31.06
C LYS A 572 -2.27 -4.35 -31.90
N ASP A 573 -3.56 -4.72 -31.83
CA ASP A 573 -4.65 -4.07 -32.55
C ASP A 573 -5.23 -2.88 -31.76
N TYR A 574 -4.55 -2.44 -30.69
CA TYR A 574 -4.87 -1.30 -29.85
C TYR A 574 -3.78 -0.22 -29.86
N LYS A 575 -4.20 1.03 -29.63
CA LYS A 575 -3.35 2.20 -29.38
C LYS A 575 -3.66 2.80 -28.00
N ILE A 576 -2.69 3.49 -27.40
CA ILE A 576 -2.92 4.30 -26.20
C ILE A 576 -3.35 5.70 -26.65
N GLU A 577 -4.55 6.13 -26.31
CA GLU A 577 -5.09 7.46 -26.67
C GLU A 577 -4.82 8.52 -25.59
N SER A 578 -4.75 8.13 -24.32
CA SER A 578 -4.45 9.05 -23.23
C SER A 578 -3.77 8.35 -22.07
N LEU A 579 -2.84 9.05 -21.44
CA LEU A 579 -2.15 8.62 -20.23
C LEU A 579 -1.94 9.85 -19.35
N ARG A 580 -2.40 9.81 -18.09
CA ARG A 580 -2.19 10.89 -17.12
C ARG A 580 -2.27 10.39 -15.68
N GLY A 581 -1.73 11.17 -14.75
CA GLY A 581 -1.92 10.96 -13.32
C GLY A 581 -3.15 11.69 -12.76
N PHE A 582 -3.64 11.19 -11.64
CA PHE A 582 -4.56 11.86 -10.71
C PHE A 582 -3.94 11.83 -9.32
N ASP A 583 -4.15 12.88 -8.52
CA ASP A 583 -3.57 12.99 -7.19
C ASP A 583 -4.58 12.64 -6.08
N PHE A 584 -4.78 11.35 -5.76
CA PHE A 584 -5.64 11.00 -4.62
C PHE A 584 -4.97 11.31 -3.27
N PHE A 585 -3.64 11.49 -3.26
CA PHE A 585 -2.85 11.64 -2.04
C PHE A 585 -1.88 12.83 -2.08
N PRO A 586 -2.40 14.08 -2.06
CA PRO A 586 -1.60 15.29 -1.89
C PRO A 586 -0.66 15.21 -0.68
N GLN A 587 0.48 15.91 -0.74
CA GLN A 587 1.59 15.85 0.20
C GLN A 587 2.36 14.51 0.22
N THR A 588 2.00 13.53 -0.61
CA THR A 588 2.66 12.22 -0.72
C THR A 588 3.15 11.91 -2.14
N HIS A 589 4.03 10.93 -2.29
CA HIS A 589 4.54 10.47 -3.59
C HIS A 589 3.55 9.64 -4.43
N HIS A 590 2.41 9.20 -3.87
CA HIS A 590 1.46 8.37 -4.62
C HIS A 590 0.79 9.16 -5.76
N VAL A 591 0.60 8.51 -6.90
CA VAL A 591 -0.13 9.02 -8.07
C VAL A 591 -0.92 7.88 -8.69
N GLU A 592 -2.17 8.15 -9.05
CA GLU A 592 -3.09 7.19 -9.63
C GLU A 592 -3.11 7.40 -11.14
N GLY A 593 -2.57 6.45 -11.89
CA GLY A 593 -2.50 6.53 -13.36
C GLY A 593 -3.80 6.10 -14.01
N VAL A 594 -4.29 6.87 -14.99
CA VAL A 594 -5.36 6.44 -15.90
C VAL A 594 -4.78 6.35 -17.32
N CYS A 595 -4.80 5.13 -17.86
CA CYS A 595 -4.38 4.81 -19.22
C CYS A 595 -5.60 4.39 -20.04
N VAL A 596 -5.87 5.11 -21.12
CA VAL A 596 -7.00 4.88 -22.03
C VAL A 596 -6.47 4.26 -23.31
N LEU A 597 -6.96 3.07 -23.65
CA LEU A 597 -6.64 2.37 -24.89
C LEU A 597 -7.91 2.19 -25.73
N SER A 598 -7.76 2.25 -27.04
CA SER A 598 -8.82 1.93 -27.99
C SER A 598 -8.28 0.99 -29.07
N ARG A 599 -9.18 0.22 -29.65
CA ARG A 599 -8.91 -0.54 -30.88
C ARG A 599 -8.69 0.43 -32.05
N TYR A 600 -7.85 0.05 -33.01
CA TYR A 600 -7.65 0.82 -34.26
C TYR A 600 -8.95 0.98 -35.06
#